data_AF-A0A7V5LJL7-F1
#
_entry.id   AF-A0A7V5LJL7-F1
#
_cell.length_a   1.000
_cell.length_b   1.000
_cell.length_c   1.000
_cell.angle_alpha   90.00
_cell.angle_beta   90.00
_cell.angle_gamma   90.00
#
_symmetry.space_group_name_H-M   'P 1'
#
loop_
_entity.id
_entity.type
_entity.pdbx_description
1 polymer ?
#
loop_
_entity_poly.entity_id
_entity_poly.type
_entity_poly.pdbx_seq_one_letter_code
_entity_poly.pdbx_strand_id
1 'polypeptide(L)'
;NFIFAGTYIWIHDQKGIMRMHPIKYKLNGKNLINLSDSTGKLFFAVMNEVCEQKGSGWVDYMWPKPGEKKPSPKISFVKQVKHGDDIFVVGSGTYDPNIIAKIKK
;
A
#
# COMPACT_ATOMS: atom_id res chain seq x y z
N ASN A 1 -2.65 12.22 13.24
CA ASN A 1 -2.35 12.48 11.82
C ASN A 1 -1.53 11.30 11.30
N PHE A 2 -1.94 10.62 10.23
CA PHE A 2 -1.24 9.43 9.69
C PHE A 2 -0.26 9.76 8.54
N ILE A 3 0.02 11.04 8.34
CA ILE A 3 0.95 11.57 7.34
C ILE A 3 2.16 12.12 8.08
N PHE A 4 3.36 11.68 7.72
CA PHE A 4 4.61 12.12 8.34
C PHE A 4 5.74 12.09 7.31
N ALA A 5 6.57 13.14 7.26
CA ALA A 5 7.77 13.20 6.42
C ALA A 5 7.57 12.74 4.95
N GLY A 6 6.45 13.13 4.32
CA GLY A 6 6.15 12.76 2.92
C GLY A 6 5.66 11.32 2.71
N THR A 7 5.51 10.54 3.78
CA THR A 7 4.88 9.21 3.77
C THR A 7 3.56 9.22 4.56
N TYR A 8 2.84 8.10 4.50
CA TYR A 8 1.59 7.89 5.21
C TYR A 8 1.30 6.42 5.41
N ILE A 9 0.51 6.13 6.43
CA ILE A 9 -0.01 4.79 6.70
C ILE A 9 -1.37 4.60 6.03
N TRP A 10 -1.60 3.45 5.41
CA TRP A 10 -2.95 3.01 5.02
C TRP A 10 -3.25 1.61 5.57
N ILE A 11 -4.53 1.26 5.60
CA ILE A 11 -5.02 -0.03 6.08
C ILE A 11 -6.04 -0.57 5.08
N HIS A 12 -5.88 -1.82 4.67
CA HIS A 12 -6.90 -2.59 3.97
C HIS A 12 -7.05 -3.97 4.62
N ASP A 13 -8.15 -4.66 4.37
CA ASP A 13 -8.32 -6.05 4.82
C ASP A 13 -7.89 -7.05 3.73
N GLN A 14 -7.92 -8.34 4.09
CA GLN A 14 -7.56 -9.45 3.19
C GLN A 14 -8.49 -9.60 1.97
N LYS A 15 -9.65 -8.94 1.96
CA LYS A 15 -10.55 -8.88 0.79
C LYS A 15 -10.20 -7.72 -0.15
N GLY A 16 -9.18 -6.94 0.18
CA GLY A 16 -8.78 -5.74 -0.56
C GLY A 16 -9.68 -4.53 -0.28
N ILE A 17 -10.53 -4.57 0.75
CA ILE A 17 -11.36 -3.42 1.11
C ILE A 17 -10.50 -2.41 1.86
N MET A 18 -10.42 -1.20 1.33
CA MET A 18 -9.70 -0.11 2.00
C MET A 18 -10.45 0.29 3.28
N ARG A 19 -9.79 0.14 4.42
CA ARG A 19 -10.32 0.50 5.74
C ARG A 19 -9.96 1.93 6.11
N MET A 20 -8.75 2.37 5.77
CA MET A 20 -8.31 3.73 6.01
C MET A 20 -7.21 4.14 5.01
N HIS A 21 -7.49 5.18 4.22
CA HIS A 21 -6.48 5.91 3.46
C HIS A 21 -6.53 7.40 3.87
N PRO A 22 -5.43 7.98 4.38
CA PRO A 22 -5.49 9.31 5.01
C PRO A 22 -5.58 10.46 4.00
N ILE A 23 -5.18 10.23 2.75
CA ILE A 23 -5.18 11.23 1.67
C ILE A 23 -6.32 10.98 0.68
N LYS A 24 -6.47 9.74 0.17
CA LYS A 24 -7.51 9.35 -0.78
C LYS A 24 -8.71 8.76 -0.04
N TYR A 25 -9.34 9.52 0.86
CA TYR A 25 -10.45 9.07 1.71
C TYR A 25 -11.64 8.47 0.93
N LYS A 26 -11.85 8.87 -0.33
CA LYS A 26 -12.87 8.31 -1.24
C LYS A 26 -12.64 6.83 -1.61
N LEU A 27 -11.49 6.26 -1.24
CA LEU A 27 -11.21 4.83 -1.38
C LEU A 27 -11.77 4.02 -0.21
N ASN A 28 -11.99 4.62 0.96
CA ASN A 28 -12.46 3.91 2.14
C ASN A 28 -13.81 3.22 1.86
N GLY A 29 -13.92 1.94 2.22
CA GLY A 29 -15.08 1.08 1.96
C GLY A 29 -15.12 0.46 0.57
N LYS A 30 -14.24 0.83 -0.36
CA LYS A 30 -14.18 0.22 -1.70
C LYS A 30 -13.30 -1.01 -1.70
N ASN A 31 -13.74 -2.04 -2.44
CA ASN A 31 -12.90 -3.17 -2.77
C ASN A 31 -11.92 -2.78 -3.89
N LEU A 32 -10.62 -2.89 -3.60
CA LEU A 32 -9.53 -2.51 -4.51
C LEU A 32 -8.68 -3.71 -4.94
N ILE A 33 -9.13 -4.95 -4.69
CA ILE A 33 -8.35 -6.15 -5.01
C ILE A 33 -8.02 -6.25 -6.51
N ASN A 34 -8.94 -5.76 -7.35
CA ASN A 34 -8.80 -5.71 -8.81
C ASN A 34 -8.27 -4.36 -9.34
N LEU A 35 -7.83 -3.45 -8.46
CA LEU A 35 -7.24 -2.19 -8.89
C LEU A 35 -5.82 -2.47 -9.40
N SER A 36 -5.60 -2.23 -10.69
CA SER A 36 -4.27 -2.22 -11.28
C SER A 36 -3.64 -0.84 -11.21
N ASP A 37 -2.31 -0.82 -11.11
CA ASP A 37 -1.55 0.39 -11.36
C ASP A 37 -1.34 0.62 -12.88
N SER A 38 -0.57 1.65 -13.25
CA SER A 38 -0.34 2.00 -14.65
C SER A 38 0.48 0.97 -15.45
N THR A 39 1.04 -0.06 -14.81
CA THR A 39 1.73 -1.17 -15.50
C THR A 39 0.88 -2.44 -15.57
N GLY A 40 -0.35 -2.41 -15.02
CA GLY A 40 -1.23 -3.56 -14.95
C GLY A 40 -1.09 -4.39 -13.67
N LYS A 41 -0.22 -4.00 -12.72
CA LYS A 41 0.00 -4.76 -11.48
C LYS A 41 -1.18 -4.60 -10.52
N LEU A 42 -1.82 -5.71 -10.15
CA LEU A 42 -2.85 -5.78 -9.10
C LEU A 42 -2.20 -5.69 -7.71
N PHE A 43 -1.68 -4.51 -7.37
CA PHE A 43 -0.76 -4.37 -6.24
C PHE A 43 -1.38 -4.65 -4.87
N PHE A 44 -2.69 -4.46 -4.67
CA PHE A 44 -3.36 -4.87 -3.43
C PHE A 44 -3.42 -6.39 -3.28
N ALA A 45 -3.67 -7.13 -4.37
CA ALA A 45 -3.62 -8.60 -4.34
C ALA A 45 -2.20 -9.10 -4.03
N VAL A 46 -1.19 -8.50 -4.66
CA VAL A 46 0.23 -8.81 -4.38
C VAL A 46 0.61 -8.50 -2.93
N MET A 47 0.12 -7.40 -2.35
CA MET A 47 0.35 -7.07 -0.93
C MET A 47 -0.27 -8.10 0.00
N ASN A 48 -1.50 -8.54 -0.28
CA ASN A 48 -2.15 -9.62 0.47
C ASN A 48 -1.34 -10.91 0.39
N GLU A 49 -0.92 -11.32 -0.81
CA GLU A 49 -0.11 -12.51 -1.02
C GLU A 49 1.21 -12.47 -0.22
N VAL A 50 1.92 -11.33 -0.26
CA VAL A 50 3.16 -11.15 0.53
C VAL A 50 2.90 -11.26 2.03
N CYS A 51 1.82 -10.65 2.51
CA CYS A 51 1.43 -10.72 3.92
C CYS A 51 0.99 -12.13 4.34
N GLU A 52 0.25 -12.85 3.50
CA GLU A 52 -0.20 -14.22 3.76
C GLU A 52 0.98 -15.19 3.80
N GLN A 53 1.93 -15.08 2.86
CA GLN A 53 3.06 -16.00 2.78
C GLN A 53 4.15 -15.72 3.83
N LYS A 54 4.41 -14.44 4.13
CA LYS A 54 5.61 -14.02 4.90
C LYS A 54 5.29 -13.18 6.14
N GLY A 55 4.02 -12.85 6.38
CA GLY A 55 3.60 -11.91 7.41
C GLY A 55 3.90 -10.44 7.07
N SER A 56 4.94 -10.16 6.28
CA SER A 56 5.30 -8.80 5.83
C SER A 56 6.27 -8.82 4.65
N GLY A 57 6.41 -7.69 3.96
CA GLY A 57 7.43 -7.53 2.92
C GLY A 57 7.33 -6.22 2.14
N TRP A 58 8.27 -6.03 1.23
CA TRP A 58 8.31 -4.88 0.32
C TRP A 58 7.55 -5.16 -0.97
N VAL A 59 6.72 -4.20 -1.40
CA VAL A 59 6.00 -4.23 -2.67
C VAL A 59 6.20 -2.90 -3.39
N ASP A 60 6.70 -2.95 -4.61
CA ASP A 60 6.82 -1.81 -5.52
C ASP A 60 5.63 -1.73 -6.48
N TYR A 61 5.19 -0.52 -6.80
CA TYR A 61 4.04 -0.26 -7.65
C TYR A 61 4.00 1.21 -8.07
N MET A 62 3.11 1.56 -8.99
CA MET A 62 2.87 2.95 -9.40
C MET A 62 1.71 3.57 -8.63
N TRP A 63 1.95 4.70 -7.96
CA TRP A 63 0.90 5.41 -7.21
C TRP A 63 1.11 6.92 -7.25
N PRO A 64 0.05 7.76 -7.26
CA PRO A 64 0.24 9.20 -7.19
C PRO A 64 0.82 9.63 -5.85
N LYS A 65 1.71 10.63 -5.86
CA LYS A 65 2.17 11.33 -4.66
C LYS A 65 1.01 12.12 -4.02
N PRO A 66 1.10 12.49 -2.74
CA PRO A 66 0.17 13.44 -2.12
C PRO A 66 0.02 14.71 -2.96
N GLY A 67 -1.23 15.11 -3.29
CA GLY A 67 -1.51 16.29 -4.11
C GLY A 67 -1.35 16.11 -5.62
N GLU A 68 -0.78 15.00 -6.09
CA GLU A 68 -0.55 14.73 -7.50
C GLU A 68 -1.59 13.78 -8.10
N LYS A 69 -1.81 13.89 -9.42
CA LYS A 69 -2.67 12.97 -10.20
C LYS A 69 -1.87 11.90 -10.93
N LYS A 70 -0.68 12.26 -11.44
CA LYS A 70 0.18 11.36 -12.21
C LYS A 70 0.82 10.31 -11.28
N PRO A 71 0.75 9.02 -11.60
CA PRO A 71 1.46 7.99 -10.83
C PRO A 71 2.98 8.18 -10.88
N SER A 72 3.64 7.91 -9.76
CA SER A 72 5.10 7.81 -9.62
C SER A 72 5.47 6.41 -9.09
N PRO A 73 6.71 5.94 -9.32
CA PRO A 73 7.22 4.75 -8.65
C PRO A 73 7.15 4.92 -7.13
N LYS A 74 6.62 3.91 -6.46
CA LYS A 74 6.56 3.83 -5.01
C LYS A 74 7.01 2.44 -4.58
N ILE A 75 7.70 2.35 -3.45
CA ILE A 75 7.92 1.09 -2.75
C ILE A 75 7.35 1.21 -1.35
N SER A 76 6.62 0.19 -0.91
CA SER A 76 6.02 0.18 0.43
C SER A 76 6.31 -1.11 1.16
N PHE A 77 6.55 -0.99 2.45
CA PHE A 77 6.53 -2.13 3.36
C PHE A 77 5.09 -2.36 3.80
N VAL A 78 4.63 -3.60 3.68
CA VAL A 78 3.32 -4.04 4.16
C VAL A 78 3.50 -5.10 5.23
N LYS A 79 2.64 -5.06 6.24
CA LYS A 79 2.64 -6.01 7.35
C LYS A 79 1.23 -6.43 7.68
N GLN A 80 1.06 -7.73 7.88
CA GLN A 80 -0.16 -8.30 8.41
C GLN A 80 -0.27 -7.94 9.90
N VAL A 81 -1.43 -7.44 10.30
CA VAL A 81 -1.75 -7.08 11.67
C VAL A 81 -3.09 -7.71 12.03
N LYS A 82 -3.11 -8.48 13.12
CA LYS A 82 -4.34 -9.03 13.70
C LYS A 82 -4.90 -8.06 14.74
N HIS A 83 -6.20 -7.83 14.71
CA HIS A 83 -6.92 -7.06 15.72
C HIS A 83 -8.28 -7.72 16.01
N GLY A 84 -8.42 -8.34 17.17
CA GLY A 84 -9.53 -9.26 17.42
C GLY A 84 -9.46 -10.45 16.48
N ASP A 85 -10.57 -10.78 15.84
CA ASP A 85 -10.66 -11.84 14.83
C ASP A 85 -10.33 -11.35 13.41
N ASP A 86 -10.19 -10.03 13.22
CA ASP A 86 -9.91 -9.43 11.92
C ASP A 86 -8.41 -9.42 11.61
N ILE A 87 -8.11 -9.58 10.32
CA ILE A 87 -6.77 -9.47 9.77
C ILE A 87 -6.71 -8.30 8.78
N PHE A 88 -5.74 -7.42 9.01
CA PHE A 88 -5.48 -6.25 8.18
C PHE A 88 -4.09 -6.30 7.57
N VAL A 89 -3.94 -5.63 6.44
CA VAL A 89 -2.65 -5.27 5.86
C VAL A 89 -2.44 -3.77 6.09
N VAL A 90 -1.43 -3.45 6.90
CA VAL A 90 -1.00 -2.08 7.18
C VAL A 90 0.24 -1.79 6.35
N GLY A 91 0.21 -0.69 5.61
CA GLY A 91 1.28 -0.32 4.70
C GLY A 91 1.77 1.11 4.88
N SER A 92 3.05 1.32 4.60
CA SER A 92 3.68 2.65 4.46
C SER A 92 4.86 2.56 3.50
N GLY A 93 5.23 3.67 2.85
CA GLY A 93 6.26 3.61 1.80
C GLY A 93 6.81 4.95 1.35
N THR A 94 7.75 4.90 0.41
CA THR A 94 8.46 6.08 -0.11
C THR A 94 8.39 6.15 -1.62
N TYR A 95 8.56 7.37 -2.13
CA TYR A 95 8.72 7.70 -3.54
C TYR A 95 10.16 8.15 -3.87
N ASP A 96 11.07 8.15 -2.89
CA ASP A 96 12.46 8.56 -3.09
C ASP A 96 13.20 7.52 -3.94
N PRO A 97 13.69 7.89 -5.15
CA PRO A 97 14.36 6.96 -6.05
C PRO A 97 15.65 6.37 -5.46
N ASN A 98 16.38 7.12 -4.63
CA ASN A 98 17.60 6.64 -3.99
C ASN A 98 17.30 5.57 -2.95
N ILE A 99 16.22 5.75 -2.18
CA ILE A 99 15.78 4.75 -1.20
C ILE A 99 15.21 3.52 -1.92
N ILE A 100 14.39 3.71 -2.96
CA ILE A 100 13.85 2.62 -3.77
C ILE A 100 14.98 1.77 -4.34
N ALA A 101 16.02 2.39 -4.91
CA ALA A 101 17.17 1.67 -5.46
C ALA A 101 17.93 0.87 -4.38
N LYS A 102 18.03 1.38 -3.14
CA LYS A 102 18.67 0.66 -2.03
C LYS A 102 17.85 -0.54 -1.55
N ILE A 103 16.53 -0.44 -1.52
CA ILE A 103 15.65 -1.54 -1.09
C ILE A 103 15.61 -2.68 -2.13
N LYS A 104 15.75 -2.34 -3.42
CA LYS A 104 15.72 -3.33 -4.52
C LYS A 104 17.06 -4.02 -4.77
N LYS A 105 18.15 -3.57 -4.14
CA LYS A 105 19.45 -4.25 -4.16
C LYS A 105 19.47 -5.38 -3.15
#